data_AF-A0A4P6U3C2-F1
#
_entry.id   AF-A0A4P6U3C2-F1
#
_cell.length_a   1.000
_cell.length_b   1.000
_cell.length_c   1.000
_cell.angle_alpha   90.00
_cell.angle_beta   90.00
_cell.angle_gamma   90.00
#
_symmetry.space_group_name_H-M   'P 1'
#
loop_
_entity.id
_entity.type
_entity.pdbx_description
1 polymer ?
#
loop_
_entity_poly.entity_id
_entity_poly.type
_entity_poly.pdbx_seq_one_letter_code
_entity_poly.pdbx_strand_id
1 'polypeptide(L)'
;MDIEALMTQKGMRDFTDEQRQTFTTDATQLRQLAQIIQARLAHTQIDGDRTGSAGRRARKVARRLTKVARLVEKAAAETEAVNAVYLREVVELPARRARELEKKNDRRQRLGIAAASVHDKVGKSLTTSTNTLTGVQPTMPAQPPTVGQPAVQYVNPQPFQFPGQPSSTAAPVPHIGDFFGQQEAL
;
A
#
# COMPACT_ATOMS: atom_id res chain seq x y z
N MET A 1 -18.43 25.22 -10.08
CA MET A 1 -17.22 25.16 -9.24
C MET A 1 -16.04 25.38 -10.16
N ASP A 2 -15.19 26.36 -9.87
CA ASP A 2 -13.96 26.57 -10.63
C ASP A 2 -12.93 25.52 -10.20
N ILE A 3 -12.47 24.71 -11.16
CA ILE A 3 -11.56 23.58 -10.91
C ILE A 3 -10.17 24.11 -10.54
N GLU A 4 -9.74 25.22 -11.12
CA GLU A 4 -8.41 25.78 -10.84
C GLU A 4 -8.33 26.30 -9.39
N ALA A 5 -9.40 26.94 -8.93
CA ALA A 5 -9.53 27.37 -7.54
C ALA A 5 -9.53 26.18 -6.56
N LEU A 6 -10.17 25.06 -6.93
CA LEU A 6 -10.20 23.84 -6.11
C LEU A 6 -8.82 23.20 -5.97
N MET A 7 -8.01 23.16 -7.04
CA MET A 7 -6.67 22.55 -7.06
C MET A 7 -5.60 23.38 -6.32
N THR A 8 -5.99 24.37 -5.54
CA THR A 8 -5.09 25.05 -4.60
C THR A 8 -5.12 24.34 -3.24
N GLN A 9 -4.05 24.47 -2.45
CA GLN A 9 -4.04 23.94 -1.07
C GLN A 9 -5.21 24.49 -0.24
N LYS A 10 -5.52 25.79 -0.40
CA LYS A 10 -6.63 26.44 0.27
C LYS A 10 -7.98 25.91 -0.24
N GLY A 11 -8.15 25.81 -1.56
CA GLY A 11 -9.38 25.31 -2.17
C GLY A 11 -9.71 23.88 -1.77
N MET A 12 -8.73 22.97 -1.81
CA MET A 12 -8.91 21.59 -1.36
C MET A 12 -9.28 21.52 0.12
N ARG A 13 -8.60 22.30 0.97
CA ARG A 13 -8.91 22.36 2.41
C ARG A 13 -10.34 22.83 2.64
N ASP A 14 -10.70 24.00 2.10
CA ASP A 14 -12.03 24.59 2.28
C ASP A 14 -13.14 23.65 1.80
N PHE A 15 -12.95 23.01 0.65
CA PHE A 15 -13.88 22.01 0.11
C PHE A 15 -14.02 20.80 1.04
N THR A 16 -12.91 20.20 1.48
CA THR A 16 -12.97 19.03 2.37
C THR A 16 -13.56 19.35 3.74
N ASP A 17 -13.31 20.55 4.27
CA ASP A 17 -13.91 21.04 5.52
C ASP A 17 -15.44 21.21 5.38
N GLU A 18 -15.91 21.80 4.28
CA GLU A 18 -17.34 21.96 3.98
C GLU A 18 -18.03 20.59 3.83
N GLN A 19 -17.45 19.69 3.04
CA GLN A 19 -18.03 18.37 2.81
C GLN A 19 -18.01 17.51 4.08
N ARG A 20 -16.94 17.57 4.90
CA ARG A 20 -16.90 16.92 6.22
C ARG A 20 -18.04 17.43 7.10
N GLN A 21 -18.27 18.73 7.12
CA GLN A 21 -19.34 19.33 7.93
C GLN A 21 -20.72 18.86 7.49
N THR A 22 -20.97 18.82 6.18
CA THR A 22 -22.22 18.30 5.59
C THR A 22 -22.45 16.85 6.00
N PHE A 23 -21.48 15.96 5.78
CA PHE A 23 -21.62 14.54 6.14
C PHE A 23 -21.77 14.33 7.66
N THR A 24 -21.07 15.10 8.48
CA THR A 24 -21.22 15.01 9.95
C THR A 24 -22.63 15.42 10.40
N THR A 25 -23.17 16.47 9.77
CA THR A 25 -24.53 16.95 10.02
C THR A 25 -25.55 15.90 9.60
N ASP A 26 -25.41 15.35 8.38
CA ASP A 26 -26.29 14.32 7.84
C ASP A 26 -26.28 13.04 8.69
N ALA A 27 -25.10 12.59 9.12
CA ALA A 27 -24.98 11.43 10.01
C ALA A 27 -25.72 11.65 11.33
N THR A 28 -25.68 12.87 11.88
CA THR A 28 -26.40 13.24 13.10
C THR A 28 -27.91 13.23 12.87
N GLN A 29 -28.39 13.82 11.77
CA GLN A 29 -29.80 13.82 11.40
C GLN A 29 -30.33 12.40 11.16
N LEU A 30 -29.56 11.53 10.49
CA LEU A 30 -29.93 10.14 10.26
C LEU A 30 -30.06 9.34 11.57
N ARG A 31 -29.23 9.63 12.58
CA ARG A 31 -29.36 9.02 13.90
C ARG A 31 -30.60 9.49 14.64
N GLN A 32 -30.88 10.78 14.61
CA GLN A 32 -32.10 11.34 15.20
C GLN A 32 -33.34 10.73 14.54
N LEU A 33 -33.35 10.65 13.21
CA LEU A 33 -34.42 10.02 12.46
C LEU A 33 -34.58 8.54 12.82
N ALA A 34 -33.48 7.80 12.98
CA ALA A 34 -33.52 6.40 13.41
C ALA A 34 -34.17 6.24 14.78
N GLN A 35 -33.88 7.12 15.73
CA GLN A 35 -34.49 7.11 17.07
C GLN A 35 -35.98 7.44 17.03
N ILE A 36 -36.36 8.48 16.28
CA ILE A 36 -37.76 8.91 16.11
C ILE A 36 -38.58 7.77 15.48
N ILE A 37 -38.08 7.18 14.39
CA ILE A 37 -38.74 6.07 13.70
C ILE A 37 -38.82 4.85 14.61
N GLN A 38 -37.75 4.53 15.34
CA GLN A 38 -37.77 3.41 16.28
C GLN A 38 -38.84 3.59 17.35
N ALA A 39 -38.90 4.77 17.98
CA ALA A 39 -39.89 5.07 19.01
C ALA A 39 -41.30 4.97 18.43
N ARG A 40 -41.57 5.63 17.30
CA ARG A 40 -42.89 5.66 16.68
C ARG A 40 -43.37 4.26 16.26
N LEU A 41 -42.51 3.48 15.61
CA LEU A 41 -42.85 2.12 15.17
C LEU A 41 -42.97 1.14 16.33
N ALA A 42 -42.26 1.34 17.44
CA ALA A 42 -42.39 0.48 18.62
C ALA A 42 -43.76 0.61 19.29
N HIS A 43 -44.37 1.80 19.21
CA HIS A 43 -45.73 2.07 19.70
C HIS A 43 -46.83 1.72 18.68
N THR A 44 -46.47 1.43 17.42
CA THR A 44 -47.44 1.07 16.38
C THR A 44 -47.66 -0.43 16.36
N GLN A 45 -48.70 -0.89 17.06
CA GLN A 45 -49.16 -2.27 17.02
C GLN A 45 -50.01 -2.49 15.77
N ILE A 46 -49.78 -3.60 15.07
CA ILE A 46 -50.57 -4.05 13.93
C ILE A 46 -51.41 -5.24 14.40
N ASP A 47 -52.64 -5.38 13.90
CA ASP A 47 -53.48 -6.54 14.23
C ASP A 47 -52.75 -7.85 13.95
N GLY A 48 -52.76 -8.74 14.95
CA GLY A 48 -52.02 -10.01 14.92
C GLY A 48 -50.56 -9.93 15.39
N ASP A 49 -50.07 -8.75 15.82
CA ASP A 49 -48.74 -8.62 16.41
C ASP A 49 -48.63 -9.42 17.74
N ARG A 50 -47.60 -10.26 17.84
CA ARG A 50 -47.24 -10.93 19.10
C ARG A 50 -46.54 -9.94 20.04
N THR A 51 -46.50 -10.25 21.33
CA THR A 51 -45.79 -9.42 22.32
C THR A 51 -44.34 -9.12 21.88
N GLY A 52 -44.04 -7.84 21.68
CA GLY A 52 -42.71 -7.36 21.26
C GLY A 52 -42.39 -7.45 19.76
N SER A 53 -43.30 -7.92 18.89
CA SER A 53 -43.06 -7.95 17.43
C SER A 53 -42.88 -6.54 16.85
N ALA A 54 -43.70 -5.58 17.29
CA ALA A 54 -43.59 -4.17 16.91
C ALA A 54 -42.20 -3.58 17.23
N GLY A 55 -41.68 -3.87 18.44
CA GLY A 55 -40.33 -3.46 18.84
C GLY A 55 -39.22 -4.09 17.98
N ARG A 56 -39.35 -5.36 17.60
CA ARG A 56 -38.39 -6.03 16.70
C ARG A 56 -38.41 -5.41 15.30
N ARG A 57 -39.60 -5.13 14.76
CA ARG A 57 -39.78 -4.45 13.46
C ARG A 57 -39.18 -3.05 13.49
N ALA A 58 -39.49 -2.27 14.52
CA ALA A 58 -38.92 -0.93 14.74
C ALA A 58 -37.38 -0.96 14.76
N ARG A 59 -36.79 -1.90 15.53
CA ARG A 59 -35.33 -2.10 15.56
C ARG A 59 -34.77 -2.48 14.18
N LYS A 60 -35.45 -3.32 13.41
CA LYS A 60 -35.01 -3.74 12.07
C LYS A 60 -34.93 -2.55 11.10
N VAL A 61 -35.90 -1.65 11.15
CA VAL A 61 -35.92 -0.41 10.36
C VAL A 61 -34.84 0.56 10.84
N ALA A 62 -34.81 0.85 12.15
CA ALA A 62 -33.84 1.78 12.74
C ALA A 62 -32.39 1.36 12.48
N ARG A 63 -32.08 0.05 12.56
CA ARG A 63 -30.76 -0.50 12.23
C ARG A 63 -30.28 -0.13 10.82
N ARG A 64 -31.18 -0.01 9.84
CA ARG A 64 -30.79 0.39 8.47
C ARG A 64 -30.36 1.85 8.43
N LEU A 65 -31.11 2.74 9.06
CA LEU A 65 -30.75 4.16 9.17
C LEU A 65 -29.46 4.36 9.96
N THR A 66 -29.28 3.63 11.06
CA THR A 66 -28.01 3.65 11.81
C THR A 66 -26.84 3.15 10.96
N LYS A 67 -27.05 2.15 10.09
CA LYS A 67 -26.02 1.69 9.16
C LYS A 67 -25.66 2.78 8.14
N VAL A 68 -26.64 3.49 7.59
CA VAL A 68 -26.39 4.61 6.67
C VAL A 68 -25.63 5.72 7.37
N ALA A 69 -26.03 6.12 8.59
CA ALA A 69 -25.31 7.13 9.37
C ALA A 69 -23.81 6.78 9.54
N ARG A 70 -23.50 5.52 9.84
CA ARG A 70 -22.09 5.05 9.94
C ARG A 70 -21.34 5.12 8.61
N LEU A 71 -22.00 4.86 7.48
CA LEU A 71 -21.38 4.99 6.17
C LEU A 71 -21.09 6.45 5.82
N VAL A 72 -22.00 7.35 6.19
CA VAL A 72 -21.82 8.79 6.00
C VAL A 72 -20.68 9.31 6.87
N GLU A 73 -20.52 8.85 8.11
CA GLU A 73 -19.35 9.18 8.93
C GLU A 73 -18.03 8.69 8.33
N LYS A 74 -18.03 7.49 7.75
CA LYS A 74 -16.86 7.01 7.01
C LYS A 74 -16.57 7.91 5.81
N ALA A 75 -17.61 8.33 5.07
CA ALA A 75 -17.43 9.27 3.98
C ALA A 75 -16.85 10.62 4.46
N ALA A 76 -17.27 11.12 5.63
CA ALA A 76 -16.69 12.31 6.24
C ALA A 76 -15.19 12.13 6.53
N ALA A 77 -14.80 10.99 7.11
CA ALA A 77 -13.40 10.68 7.41
C ALA A 77 -12.55 10.51 6.13
N GLU A 78 -13.07 9.83 5.12
CA GLU A 78 -12.40 9.69 3.81
C GLU A 78 -12.22 11.04 3.12
N THR A 79 -13.21 11.94 3.25
CA THR A 79 -13.13 13.29 2.68
C THR A 79 -12.01 14.11 3.32
N GLU A 80 -11.80 13.99 4.62
CA GLU A 80 -10.65 14.60 5.30
C GLU A 80 -9.32 13.98 4.82
N ALA A 81 -9.29 12.67 4.60
CA ALA A 81 -8.12 11.96 4.08
C ALA A 81 -7.73 12.44 2.68
N VAL A 82 -8.68 12.84 1.83
CA VAL A 82 -8.40 13.40 0.49
C VAL A 82 -7.47 14.61 0.58
N ASN A 83 -7.69 15.53 1.52
CA ASN A 83 -6.82 16.69 1.69
C ASN A 83 -5.41 16.27 2.11
N ALA A 84 -5.29 15.32 3.06
CA ALA A 84 -4.00 14.80 3.49
C ALA A 84 -3.22 14.14 2.34
N VAL A 85 -3.91 13.36 1.50
CA VAL A 85 -3.31 12.74 0.30
C VAL A 85 -2.90 13.82 -0.72
N TYR A 86 -3.74 14.82 -0.95
CA TYR A 86 -3.43 15.93 -1.86
C TYR A 86 -2.17 16.69 -1.42
N LEU A 87 -2.08 17.04 -0.14
CA LEU A 87 -0.90 17.69 0.43
C LEU A 87 0.36 16.87 0.18
N ARG A 88 0.32 15.58 0.51
CA ARG A 88 1.47 14.69 0.42
C ARG A 88 1.92 14.43 -1.03
N GLU A 89 0.98 14.18 -1.94
CA GLU A 89 1.29 13.73 -3.30
C GLU A 89 1.40 14.86 -4.32
N VAL A 90 0.82 16.04 -4.05
CA VAL A 90 0.87 17.18 -4.97
C VAL A 90 1.73 18.30 -4.41
N VAL A 91 1.44 18.77 -3.19
CA VAL A 91 2.10 19.96 -2.62
C VAL A 91 3.51 19.67 -2.12
N GLU A 92 3.70 18.57 -1.38
CA GLU A 92 4.97 18.22 -0.75
C GLU A 92 5.94 17.49 -1.70
N LEU A 93 5.44 16.96 -2.82
CA LEU A 93 6.20 16.10 -3.73
C LEU A 93 7.49 16.75 -4.25
N PRO A 94 7.50 18.04 -4.69
CA PRO A 94 8.74 18.67 -5.16
C PRO A 94 9.81 18.74 -4.07
N ALA A 95 9.43 19.15 -2.85
CA ALA A 95 10.35 19.22 -1.71
C ALA A 95 10.85 17.83 -1.31
N ARG A 96 9.98 16.80 -1.37
CA ARG A 96 10.34 15.40 -1.10
C ARG A 96 11.39 14.90 -2.10
N ARG A 97 11.19 15.17 -3.39
CA ARG A 97 12.15 14.83 -4.46
C ARG A 97 13.49 15.55 -4.28
N ALA A 98 13.48 16.82 -3.91
CA ALA A 98 14.71 17.58 -3.62
C ALA A 98 15.50 16.95 -2.47
N ARG A 99 14.85 16.66 -1.34
CA ARG A 99 15.47 15.99 -0.18
C ARG A 99 16.03 14.60 -0.51
N GLU A 100 15.35 13.84 -1.37
CA GLU A 100 15.86 12.54 -1.82
C GLU A 100 17.11 12.66 -2.70
N LEU A 101 17.16 13.67 -3.57
CA LEU A 101 18.34 13.97 -4.38
C LEU A 101 19.52 14.40 -3.50
N GLU A 102 19.29 15.27 -2.52
CA GLU A 102 20.30 15.67 -1.52
C GLU A 102 20.84 14.46 -0.78
N LYS A 103 19.96 13.60 -0.23
CA LYS A 103 20.38 12.36 0.46
C LYS A 103 21.19 11.43 -0.44
N LYS A 104 20.83 11.31 -1.71
CA LYS A 104 21.59 10.50 -2.69
C LYS A 104 22.97 11.12 -2.94
N ASN A 105 23.06 12.44 -3.07
CA ASN A 105 24.32 13.15 -3.26
C ASN A 105 25.22 13.03 -2.03
N ASP A 106 24.68 13.25 -0.84
CA ASP A 106 25.39 13.07 0.43
C ASP A 106 25.93 11.64 0.56
N ARG A 107 25.12 10.63 0.22
CA ARG A 107 25.55 9.23 0.22
C ARG A 107 26.69 8.99 -0.75
N ARG A 108 26.65 9.57 -1.96
CA ARG A 108 27.74 9.46 -2.95
C ARG A 108 29.03 10.09 -2.45
N GLN A 109 28.94 11.27 -1.82
CA GLN A 109 30.08 11.95 -1.21
C GLN A 109 30.67 11.14 -0.06
N ARG A 110 29.83 10.64 0.87
CA ARG A 110 30.26 9.82 2.02
C ARG A 110 30.93 8.51 1.61
N LEU A 111 30.42 7.86 0.57
CA LEU A 111 31.00 6.61 0.07
C LEU A 111 32.24 6.83 -0.81
N GLY A 112 32.69 8.08 -1.00
CA GLY A 112 33.82 8.39 -1.88
C GLY A 112 33.58 7.97 -3.33
N ILE A 113 32.31 7.77 -3.73
CA ILE A 113 31.93 7.45 -5.10
C ILE A 113 32.00 8.77 -5.87
N ALA A 114 33.22 9.21 -6.16
CA ALA A 114 33.45 10.29 -7.10
C ALA A 114 32.78 9.88 -8.41
N ALA A 115 31.98 10.77 -9.02
CA ALA A 115 31.33 10.52 -10.30
C ALA A 115 32.33 10.02 -11.36
N ALA A 116 33.59 10.43 -11.27
CA ALA A 116 34.72 9.94 -12.05
C ALA A 116 34.92 8.41 -11.96
N SER A 117 34.81 7.81 -10.77
CA SER A 117 35.03 6.36 -10.57
C SER A 117 33.94 5.49 -11.19
N VAL A 118 32.71 6.01 -11.31
CA VAL A 118 31.60 5.31 -11.98
C VAL A 118 31.70 5.50 -13.48
N HIS A 119 32.02 6.70 -13.95
CA HIS A 119 32.29 6.95 -15.38
C HIS A 119 33.46 6.11 -15.90
N ASP A 120 34.54 5.95 -15.14
CA ASP A 120 35.66 5.09 -15.52
C ASP A 120 35.27 3.61 -15.55
N LYS A 121 34.44 3.14 -14.61
CA LYS A 121 33.97 1.75 -14.60
C LYS A 121 32.98 1.47 -15.72
N VAL A 122 32.08 2.40 -16.01
CA VAL A 122 31.14 2.31 -17.13
C VAL A 122 31.87 2.42 -18.46
N GLY A 123 32.84 3.32 -18.57
CA GLY A 123 33.73 3.46 -19.72
C GLY A 123 34.51 2.17 -19.99
N LYS A 124 35.18 1.61 -18.97
CA LYS A 124 35.89 0.33 -19.09
C LYS A 124 34.96 -0.83 -19.46
N SER A 125 33.75 -0.88 -18.91
CA SER A 125 32.74 -1.89 -19.25
C SER A 125 32.25 -1.77 -20.69
N LEU A 126 32.02 -0.54 -21.17
CA LEU A 126 31.68 -0.25 -22.56
C LEU A 126 32.82 -0.60 -23.50
N THR A 127 34.07 -0.23 -23.19
CA THR A 127 35.25 -0.58 -23.99
C THR A 127 35.46 -2.10 -24.05
N THR A 128 35.24 -2.81 -22.94
CA THR A 128 35.31 -4.28 -22.89
C THR A 128 34.21 -4.91 -23.74
N SER A 129 33.00 -4.33 -23.71
CA SER A 129 31.86 -4.78 -24.50
C SER A 129 32.02 -4.47 -25.99
N THR A 130 32.63 -3.34 -26.36
CA THR A 130 32.93 -3.02 -27.76
C THR A 130 34.05 -3.92 -28.30
N ASN A 131 35.11 -4.18 -27.52
CA ASN A 131 36.20 -5.06 -27.95
C ASN A 131 35.77 -6.53 -28.13
N THR A 132 34.80 -6.99 -27.33
CA THR A 132 34.19 -8.30 -27.50
C THR A 132 33.23 -8.37 -28.70
N LEU A 133 32.61 -7.25 -29.10
CA LEU A 133 31.75 -7.17 -30.28
C LEU A 133 32.52 -7.00 -31.61
N THR A 134 33.68 -6.32 -31.60
CA THR A 134 34.51 -6.10 -32.80
C THR A 134 35.53 -7.21 -33.07
N GLY A 135 35.50 -8.30 -32.29
CA GLY A 135 36.36 -9.47 -32.51
C GLY A 135 37.84 -9.25 -32.20
N VAL A 136 38.21 -8.12 -31.59
CA VAL A 136 39.59 -7.89 -31.12
C VAL A 136 39.71 -8.50 -29.73
N GLN A 137 40.11 -9.78 -29.68
CA GLN A 137 40.48 -10.41 -28.42
C GLN A 137 41.62 -9.59 -27.77
N PRO A 138 41.49 -9.20 -26.49
CA PRO A 138 42.64 -8.70 -25.76
C PRO A 138 43.65 -9.85 -25.62
N THR A 139 44.77 -9.75 -26.34
CA THR A 139 45.95 -10.57 -26.06
C THR A 139 46.37 -10.30 -24.62
N MET A 140 46.05 -11.24 -23.72
CA MET A 140 46.67 -11.29 -22.42
C MET A 140 48.18 -11.50 -22.61
N PRO A 141 49.07 -10.72 -21.97
CA PRO A 141 50.46 -11.10 -21.91
C PRO A 141 50.57 -12.42 -21.16
N ALA A 142 51.14 -13.43 -21.81
CA ALA A 142 51.44 -14.72 -21.22
C ALA A 142 52.36 -14.53 -20.01
N GLN A 143 51.83 -14.78 -18.83
CA GLN A 143 52.60 -14.81 -17.59
C GLN A 143 53.34 -16.16 -17.55
N PRO A 144 54.68 -16.18 -17.45
CA PRO A 144 55.42 -17.44 -17.36
C PRO A 144 55.07 -18.18 -16.05
N PRO A 145 55.06 -19.52 -16.05
CA PRO A 145 54.57 -20.30 -14.91
C PRO A 145 55.49 -20.15 -13.69
N THR A 146 54.94 -19.61 -12.61
CA THR A 146 55.60 -19.58 -11.31
C THR A 146 55.63 -20.99 -10.73
N VAL A 147 56.82 -21.59 -10.67
CA VAL A 147 57.05 -22.88 -10.00
C VAL A 147 56.83 -22.69 -8.50
N GLY A 148 55.89 -23.44 -7.90
CA GLY A 148 55.79 -23.57 -6.45
C GLY A 148 54.43 -23.34 -5.76
N GLN A 149 53.30 -23.23 -6.48
CA GLN A 149 51.98 -23.22 -5.83
C GLN A 149 51.28 -24.58 -5.97
N PRO A 150 50.87 -25.23 -4.86
CA PRO A 150 50.02 -26.41 -4.96
C PRO A 150 48.69 -26.01 -5.60
N ALA A 151 48.19 -26.84 -6.52
CA ALA A 151 46.94 -26.62 -7.23
C ALA A 151 45.83 -26.30 -6.22
N VAL A 152 45.14 -25.17 -6.42
CA VAL A 152 43.97 -24.80 -5.62
C VAL A 152 42.89 -25.83 -5.90
N GLN A 153 42.73 -26.78 -4.97
CA GLN A 153 41.68 -27.77 -5.02
C GLN A 153 40.39 -27.08 -4.61
N TYR A 154 39.54 -26.77 -5.60
CA TYR A 154 38.21 -26.25 -5.34
C TYR A 154 37.39 -27.33 -4.63
N VAL A 155 37.16 -27.13 -3.33
CA VAL A 155 36.25 -27.96 -2.54
C VAL A 155 34.84 -27.71 -3.08
N ASN A 156 34.20 -28.76 -3.57
CA ASN A 156 32.81 -28.74 -3.99
C ASN A 156 31.96 -28.21 -2.82
N PRO A 157 31.10 -27.19 -3.01
CA PRO A 157 30.28 -26.68 -1.92
C PRO A 157 29.35 -27.80 -1.45
N GLN A 158 29.54 -28.24 -0.20
CA GLN A 158 28.60 -29.15 0.46
C GLN A 158 27.22 -28.49 0.48
N PRO A 159 26.14 -29.22 0.17
CA PRO A 159 24.79 -28.68 0.25
C PRO A 159 24.54 -28.21 1.68
N PHE A 160 24.21 -26.93 1.83
CA PHE A 160 23.82 -26.36 3.10
C PHE A 160 22.53 -27.05 3.58
N GLN A 161 22.65 -27.94 4.57
CA GLN A 161 21.50 -28.52 5.24
C GLN A 161 20.89 -27.45 6.14
N PHE A 162 19.71 -26.95 5.75
CA PHE A 162 18.89 -26.14 6.64
C PHE A 162 18.55 -26.97 7.89
N PRO A 163 18.66 -26.41 9.10
CA PRO A 163 18.28 -27.11 10.33
C PRO A 163 16.83 -27.58 10.21
N GLY A 164 16.65 -28.90 10.28
CA GLY A 164 15.42 -29.59 9.96
C GLY A 164 14.23 -29.12 10.79
N GLN A 165 13.12 -28.90 10.10
CA GLN A 165 11.82 -29.16 10.72
C GLN A 165 11.69 -30.67 10.93
N PRO A 166 11.16 -31.13 12.08
CA PRO A 166 10.92 -32.54 12.31
C PRO A 166 9.94 -33.09 11.26
N SER A 167 10.40 -34.11 10.56
CA SER A 167 9.59 -34.93 9.67
C SER A 167 8.51 -35.69 10.44
N SER A 168 7.36 -35.85 9.78
CA SER A 168 6.22 -36.73 10.11
C SER A 168 5.09 -36.12 10.97
N THR A 169 4.22 -35.37 10.31
CA THR A 169 2.80 -35.73 10.13
C THR A 169 2.24 -34.78 9.07
N ALA A 170 1.94 -35.31 7.89
CA ALA A 170 1.44 -34.53 6.77
C ALA A 170 0.02 -34.04 7.08
N ALA A 171 -0.11 -32.84 7.64
CA ALA A 171 -1.34 -32.09 7.54
C ALA A 171 -1.47 -31.59 6.08
N PRO A 172 -2.64 -31.77 5.43
CA PRO A 172 -2.82 -31.30 4.06
C PRO A 172 -2.65 -29.79 4.00
N VAL A 173 -1.89 -29.32 3.01
CA VAL A 173 -1.69 -27.90 2.74
C VAL A 173 -3.02 -27.33 2.26
N PRO A 174 -3.55 -26.25 2.89
CA PRO A 174 -4.81 -25.65 2.46
C PRO A 174 -4.68 -25.13 1.02
N HIS A 175 -5.66 -25.46 0.18
CA HIS A 175 -5.72 -24.97 -1.19
C HIS A 175 -6.19 -23.52 -1.20
N ILE A 176 -5.77 -22.74 -2.20
CA ILE A 176 -6.08 -21.30 -2.28
C ILE A 176 -7.59 -21.02 -2.33
N GLY A 177 -8.41 -22.00 -2.71
CA GLY A 177 -9.88 -21.95 -2.67
C GLY A 177 -10.48 -21.99 -1.26
N ASP A 178 -9.73 -22.40 -0.24
CA ASP A 178 -10.21 -22.43 1.15
C ASP A 178 -10.24 -21.03 1.80
N PHE A 179 -9.55 -20.06 1.19
CA PHE A 179 -9.49 -18.68 1.67
C PHE A 179 -10.57 -17.77 1.07
N PHE A 180 -11.26 -18.23 0.02
CA PHE A 180 -12.35 -17.51 -0.62
C PHE A 180 -13.63 -18.33 -0.48
N GLY A 181 -14.46 -17.97 0.49
CA GLY A 181 -15.70 -18.69 0.78
C GLY A 181 -16.52 -18.95 -0.49
N GLN A 182 -16.85 -20.21 -0.72
CA GLN A 182 -17.78 -20.62 -1.76
C GLN A 182 -19.11 -19.88 -1.54
N GLN A 183 -19.45 -18.97 -2.47
CA GLN A 183 -20.81 -18.53 -2.64
C GLN A 183 -21.59 -19.72 -3.22
N GLU A 184 -22.21 -20.52 -2.36
CA GLU A 184 -23.29 -21.38 -2.80
C GLU A 184 -24.54 -20.52 -3.04
N ALA A 185 -24.97 -20.55 -4.30
CA ALA A 185 -26.28 -20.13 -4.73
C ALA A 185 -27.33 -21.11 -4.18
N LEU A 186 -28.33 -20.58 -3.47
CA LEU A 186 -29.76 -20.91 -3.51
C LEU A 186 -30.51 -20.02 -2.50
#